data_AF-A0A0S9Q015-F1
#
_entry.id   AF-A0A0S9Q015-F1
#
_cell.length_a   1.000
_cell.length_b   1.000
_cell.length_c   1.000
_cell.angle_alpha   90.00
_cell.angle_beta   90.00
_cell.angle_gamma   90.00
#
_symmetry.space_group_name_H-M   'P 1'
#
loop_
_entity.id
_entity.type
_entity.pdbx_description
1 polymer ?
#
loop_
_entity_poly.entity_id
_entity_poly.type
_entity_poly.pdbx_seq_one_letter_code
_entity_poly.pdbx_strand_id
1 'polypeptide(L)'
;MNTDAAPLGPTSPRPERSEPDRMRRAVWFLDVDGVLAPMRRKRRLVDGTPHHTDWRRIRDTHPVGGWLGDLHYSAAVASLIRRAHRGGEVEVRWLTTWEEEANQVLAPALGLPDLAWSRRHEREDVGSAGQGHAPGPAWWKAQVIEEFLRTDDRAVLWCDDEITARDAAHAEADPAGRGFLEAWAAEHPRRLLTVSPGEDYGLTAANLQEIACWLRAAP
;
A
#
# COMPACT_ATOMS: atom_id res chain seq x y z
N MET A 1 34.06 27.86 41.62
CA MET A 1 32.98 27.01 41.05
C MET A 1 32.57 27.64 39.74
N ASN A 2 32.98 27.04 38.62
CA ASN A 2 32.47 27.37 37.29
C ASN A 2 32.36 26.05 36.54
N THR A 3 31.14 25.68 36.18
CA THR A 3 30.79 24.44 35.48
C THR A 3 30.81 24.75 33.99
N ASP A 4 31.81 24.24 33.28
CA ASP A 4 31.88 24.40 31.82
C ASP A 4 31.17 23.22 31.16
N ALA A 5 30.07 23.51 30.48
CA ALA A 5 29.29 22.55 29.72
C ALA A 5 29.92 22.35 28.34
N ALA A 6 30.31 21.11 28.03
CA ALA A 6 30.82 20.76 26.71
C ALA A 6 29.74 20.92 25.62
N PRO A 7 30.07 21.44 24.42
CA PRO A 7 29.10 21.59 23.34
C PRO A 7 28.76 20.24 22.70
N LEU A 8 27.46 20.03 22.45
CA LEU A 8 26.92 18.92 21.66
C LEU A 8 27.43 19.04 20.21
N GLY A 9 28.26 18.10 19.78
CA GLY A 9 28.73 18.01 18.40
C GLY A 9 27.57 17.74 17.41
N PRO A 10 27.75 18.07 16.12
CA PRO A 10 26.70 17.86 15.11
C PRO A 10 26.38 16.38 14.96
N THR A 11 25.07 16.06 14.98
CA THR A 11 24.57 14.72 14.66
C THR A 11 24.96 14.35 13.24
N SER A 12 25.91 13.43 13.09
CA SER A 12 26.31 12.88 11.80
C SER A 12 25.10 12.32 11.05
N PRO A 13 24.91 12.62 9.75
CA PRO A 13 23.89 11.98 8.96
C PRO A 13 24.16 10.47 8.89
N ARG A 14 23.10 9.68 8.99
CA ARG A 14 23.14 8.22 8.85
C ARG A 14 23.79 7.88 7.49
N PRO A 15 24.73 6.93 7.40
CA PRO A 15 25.39 6.63 6.14
C PRO A 15 24.36 6.17 5.10
N GLU A 16 24.47 6.70 3.88
CA GLU A 16 23.66 6.24 2.75
C GLU A 16 24.01 4.78 2.44
N ARG A 17 22.99 3.93 2.33
CA ARG A 17 23.15 2.51 1.96
C ARG A 17 23.83 2.35 0.60
N SER A 18 24.74 1.39 0.51
CA SER A 18 25.49 1.05 -0.70
C SER A 18 24.58 0.63 -1.86
N GLU A 19 25.02 0.80 -3.10
CA GLU A 19 24.25 0.51 -4.33
C GLU A 19 23.68 -0.94 -4.42
N PRO A 20 24.41 -2.02 -4.06
CA PRO A 20 23.82 -3.36 -3.98
C PRO A 20 22.77 -3.51 -2.86
N ASP A 21 22.85 -2.71 -1.80
CA ASP A 21 21.86 -2.62 -0.72
C ASP A 21 20.64 -1.77 -1.15
N ARG A 22 20.82 -0.85 -2.10
CA ARG A 22 19.73 -0.14 -2.80
C ARG A 22 19.00 -1.03 -3.81
N MET A 23 19.66 -2.04 -4.39
CA MET A 23 19.05 -3.00 -5.31
C MET A 23 18.21 -4.08 -4.62
N ARG A 24 18.30 -4.21 -3.29
CA ARG A 24 17.49 -5.13 -2.46
C ARG A 24 16.29 -4.46 -1.77
N ARG A 25 15.95 -3.22 -2.14
CA ARG A 25 14.81 -2.50 -1.55
C ARG A 25 13.52 -3.27 -1.78
N ALA A 26 12.70 -3.40 -0.75
CA ALA A 26 11.35 -3.92 -0.90
C ALA A 26 10.55 -3.12 -1.93
N VAL A 27 9.51 -3.72 -2.50
CA VAL A 27 8.54 -3.04 -3.37
C VAL A 27 7.21 -2.91 -2.65
N TRP A 28 6.65 -1.71 -2.63
CA TRP A 28 5.35 -1.42 -2.04
C TRP A 28 4.32 -1.20 -3.14
N PHE A 29 3.45 -2.19 -3.35
CA PHE A 29 2.29 -2.10 -4.23
C PHE A 29 1.11 -1.48 -3.48
N LEU A 30 0.57 -0.41 -4.04
CA LEU A 30 -0.37 0.45 -3.34
C LEU A 30 -1.64 0.68 -4.17
N ASP A 31 -2.77 0.30 -3.59
CA ASP A 31 -4.08 0.70 -4.10
C ASP A 31 -4.49 2.08 -3.57
N VAL A 32 -5.53 2.64 -4.18
CA VAL A 32 -6.08 3.97 -3.90
C VAL A 32 -7.36 3.88 -3.10
N ASP A 33 -8.42 3.37 -3.72
CA ASP A 33 -9.76 3.31 -3.13
C ASP A 33 -9.74 2.38 -1.93
N GLY A 34 -10.42 2.76 -0.85
CA GLY A 34 -10.45 1.96 0.38
C GLY A 34 -9.14 1.91 1.18
N VAL A 35 -8.00 2.33 0.59
CA VAL A 35 -6.66 2.31 1.19
C VAL A 35 -6.14 3.71 1.49
N LEU A 36 -5.81 4.50 0.46
CA LEU A 36 -5.39 5.89 0.59
C LEU A 36 -6.60 6.81 0.71
N ALA A 37 -7.64 6.48 -0.05
CA ALA A 37 -8.88 7.22 -0.21
C ALA A 37 -10.05 6.39 0.33
N PRO A 38 -10.40 6.51 1.63
CA PRO A 38 -11.52 5.77 2.19
C PRO A 38 -12.85 6.19 1.60
N MET A 39 -13.76 5.21 1.45
CA MET A 39 -15.08 5.41 0.85
C MET A 39 -15.99 6.33 1.68
N ARG A 40 -15.90 6.28 3.02
CA ARG A 40 -16.81 7.02 3.93
C ARG A 40 -16.14 7.91 4.96
N ARG A 41 -14.84 7.76 5.24
CA ARG A 41 -14.08 8.51 6.27
C ARG A 41 -14.71 8.47 7.66
N LYS A 42 -14.90 7.27 8.21
CA LYS A 42 -15.42 7.15 9.57
C LYS A 42 -14.42 7.73 10.58
N ARG A 43 -14.91 8.57 11.51
CA ARG A 43 -14.10 9.25 12.53
C ARG A 43 -13.57 8.32 13.63
N ARG A 44 -14.16 7.14 13.77
CA ARG A 44 -13.78 6.11 14.72
C ARG A 44 -13.81 4.76 14.03
N LEU A 45 -12.82 3.92 14.33
CA LEU A 45 -12.79 2.51 13.96
C LEU A 45 -13.93 1.73 14.64
N VAL A 46 -14.14 0.48 14.23
CA VAL A 46 -15.19 -0.40 14.78
C VAL A 46 -15.02 -0.58 16.30
N ASP A 47 -13.79 -0.63 16.78
CA ASP A 47 -13.44 -0.75 18.21
C ASP A 47 -13.53 0.58 19.00
N GLY A 48 -13.94 1.68 18.34
CA GLY A 48 -14.07 3.01 18.95
C GLY A 48 -12.78 3.85 18.93
N THR A 49 -11.65 3.29 18.49
CA THR A 49 -10.37 4.00 18.38
C THR A 49 -10.49 5.22 17.46
N PRO A 50 -10.01 6.40 17.88
CA PRO A 50 -10.01 7.59 17.01
C PRO A 50 -9.27 7.33 15.71
N HIS A 51 -9.90 7.69 14.59
CA HIS A 51 -9.24 7.68 13.29
C HIS A 51 -8.34 8.92 13.13
N HIS A 52 -7.59 8.96 12.02
CA HIS A 52 -6.87 10.14 11.56
C HIS A 52 -7.71 11.41 11.68
N THR A 53 -7.09 12.49 12.16
CA THR A 53 -7.70 13.82 12.28
C THR A 53 -7.15 14.80 11.25
N ASP A 54 -6.15 14.39 10.47
CA ASP A 54 -5.35 15.21 9.57
C ASP A 54 -5.74 15.06 8.09
N TRP A 55 -7.04 14.84 7.85
CA TRP A 55 -7.58 14.66 6.50
C TRP A 55 -7.33 15.86 5.60
N ARG A 56 -6.80 15.58 4.42
CA ARG A 56 -6.69 16.49 3.28
C ARG A 56 -7.74 16.15 2.24
N ARG A 57 -8.02 17.11 1.36
CA ARG A 57 -9.07 17.03 0.36
C ARG A 57 -8.55 17.48 -0.99
N ILE A 58 -8.80 16.70 -2.03
CA ILE A 58 -8.66 17.06 -3.43
C ILE A 58 -10.07 17.31 -3.95
N ARG A 59 -10.34 18.50 -4.49
CA ARG A 59 -11.67 18.86 -5.01
C ARG A 59 -11.86 18.41 -6.43
N ASP A 60 -13.12 18.19 -6.79
CA ASP A 60 -13.58 18.08 -8.17
C ASP A 60 -12.71 17.14 -9.00
N THR A 61 -12.32 16.00 -8.41
CA THR A 61 -11.71 14.94 -9.20
C THR A 61 -12.80 14.47 -10.16
N HIS A 62 -12.70 14.91 -11.41
CA HIS A 62 -13.35 14.35 -12.61
C HIS A 62 -13.41 12.82 -12.52
N PRO A 63 -14.25 12.10 -13.28
CA PRO A 63 -14.57 10.68 -13.02
C PRO A 63 -13.37 9.76 -13.24
N VAL A 64 -12.42 9.77 -12.30
CA VAL A 64 -11.24 8.93 -12.25
C VAL A 64 -11.67 7.68 -11.50
N GLY A 65 -11.45 6.51 -12.10
CA GLY A 65 -11.94 5.24 -11.53
C GLY A 65 -13.48 5.13 -11.41
N GLY A 66 -14.24 6.04 -12.04
CA GLY A 66 -15.70 6.09 -11.94
C GLY A 66 -16.24 6.77 -10.68
N TRP A 67 -15.38 7.36 -9.85
CA TRP A 67 -15.78 8.04 -8.62
C TRP A 67 -16.09 9.53 -8.90
N LEU A 68 -17.23 10.01 -8.41
CA LEU A 68 -17.65 11.42 -8.52
C LEU A 68 -17.61 12.06 -7.13
N GLY A 69 -16.68 12.99 -6.90
CA GLY A 69 -16.65 13.76 -5.65
C GLY A 69 -15.28 14.28 -5.22
N ASP A 70 -15.18 14.61 -3.94
CA ASP A 70 -13.94 15.05 -3.28
C ASP A 70 -13.12 13.88 -2.73
N LEU A 71 -11.94 13.62 -3.28
CA LEU A 71 -11.04 12.61 -2.72
C LEU A 71 -10.42 13.10 -1.41
N HIS A 72 -10.33 12.22 -0.42
CA HIS A 72 -9.71 12.54 0.86
C HIS A 72 -8.64 11.55 1.24
N TYR A 73 -7.56 12.03 1.86
CA TYR A 73 -6.44 11.21 2.30
C TYR A 73 -5.83 11.76 3.59
N SER A 74 -5.16 10.92 4.38
CA SER A 74 -4.46 11.38 5.59
C SER A 74 -3.06 11.91 5.26
N ALA A 75 -2.69 13.04 5.85
CA ALA A 75 -1.35 13.61 5.68
C ALA A 75 -0.26 12.74 6.31
N ALA A 76 -0.57 12.00 7.39
CA ALA A 76 0.33 11.04 8.02
C ALA A 76 0.63 9.87 7.10
N VAL A 77 -0.39 9.30 6.45
CA VAL A 77 -0.25 8.24 5.43
C VAL A 77 0.65 8.72 4.29
N ALA A 78 0.32 9.88 3.70
CA ALA A 78 1.13 10.48 2.63
C ALA A 78 2.59 10.71 3.05
N SER A 79 2.80 11.17 4.29
CA SER A 79 4.15 11.43 4.82
C SER A 79 4.96 10.16 5.03
N LEU A 80 4.33 9.05 5.44
CA LEU A 80 4.99 7.75 5.55
C LEU A 80 5.48 7.28 4.18
N ILE A 81 4.57 7.24 3.20
CA ILE A 81 4.87 6.76 1.83
C ILE A 81 5.99 7.58 1.21
N ARG A 82 5.86 8.92 1.27
CA ARG A 82 6.86 9.83 0.71
C ARG A 82 8.23 9.66 1.36
N ARG A 83 8.27 9.54 2.69
CA ARG A 83 9.53 9.35 3.42
C ARG A 83 10.16 8.01 3.05
N ALA A 84 9.40 6.92 3.11
CA ALA A 84 9.91 5.57 2.83
C ALA A 84 10.42 5.46 1.40
N HIS A 85 9.70 6.03 0.43
CA HIS A 85 10.10 6.03 -0.96
C HIS A 85 11.37 6.86 -1.20
N ARG A 86 11.36 8.14 -0.82
CA ARG A 86 12.48 9.06 -1.05
C ARG A 86 13.73 8.68 -0.25
N GLY A 87 13.54 8.13 0.95
CA GLY A 87 14.61 7.58 1.78
C GLY A 87 15.20 6.28 1.22
N GLY A 88 14.60 5.72 0.17
CA GLY A 88 15.05 4.47 -0.43
C GLY A 88 14.91 3.28 0.50
N GLU A 89 13.94 3.31 1.42
CA GLU A 89 13.54 2.14 2.22
C GLU A 89 12.73 1.17 1.35
N VAL A 90 11.96 1.70 0.40
CA VAL A 90 11.05 0.94 -0.45
C VAL A 90 10.83 1.62 -1.81
N GLU A 91 10.65 0.83 -2.85
CA GLU A 91 10.16 1.31 -4.16
C GLU A 91 8.63 1.26 -4.16
N VAL A 92 7.95 2.41 -4.19
CA VAL A 92 6.47 2.42 -4.21
C VAL A 92 5.99 2.36 -5.65
N ARG A 93 4.98 1.51 -5.89
CA ARG A 93 4.33 1.29 -7.18
C ARG A 93 2.82 1.34 -7.03
N TRP A 94 2.16 1.90 -8.03
CA TRP A 94 0.71 1.88 -8.13
C TRP A 94 0.23 0.49 -8.55
N LEU A 95 -0.69 -0.09 -7.77
CA LEU A 95 -1.45 -1.29 -8.11
C LEU A 95 -2.93 -1.00 -7.90
N THR A 96 -3.48 -0.20 -8.81
CA THR A 96 -4.80 0.39 -8.69
C THR A 96 -5.50 0.46 -10.03
N THR A 97 -6.83 0.48 -10.00
CA THR A 97 -7.68 0.71 -11.17
C THR A 97 -7.65 2.15 -11.67
N TRP A 98 -7.03 3.06 -10.90
CA TRP A 98 -6.91 4.47 -11.30
C TRP A 98 -6.01 4.66 -12.52
N GLU A 99 -5.18 3.69 -12.90
CA GLU A 99 -4.21 3.80 -14.01
C GLU A 99 -3.51 5.18 -13.97
N GLU A 100 -3.07 5.71 -15.12
CA GLU A 100 -2.25 6.93 -15.27
C GLU A 100 -2.69 8.11 -14.39
N GLU A 101 -3.99 8.22 -14.13
CA GLU A 101 -4.60 9.23 -13.31
C GLU A 101 -4.10 9.26 -11.85
N ALA A 102 -3.62 8.14 -11.28
CA ALA A 102 -3.00 8.18 -9.97
C ALA A 102 -1.69 9.00 -9.97
N ASN A 103 -0.92 9.03 -11.07
CA ASN A 103 0.21 9.97 -11.18
C ASN A 103 -0.25 11.40 -11.50
N GLN A 104 -1.33 11.58 -12.27
CA GLN A 104 -1.78 12.93 -12.64
C GLN A 104 -2.44 13.67 -11.47
N VAL A 105 -3.15 12.95 -10.59
CA VAL A 105 -3.97 13.52 -9.52
C VAL A 105 -3.36 13.26 -8.14
N LEU A 106 -3.05 12.00 -7.83
CA LEU A 106 -2.68 11.61 -6.47
C LEU A 106 -1.22 11.86 -6.15
N ALA A 107 -0.29 11.50 -7.03
CA ALA A 107 1.14 11.68 -6.76
C ALA A 107 1.47 13.15 -6.38
N PRO A 108 1.00 14.19 -7.11
CA PRO A 108 1.19 15.59 -6.71
C PRO A 108 0.58 15.92 -5.34
N ALA A 109 -0.65 15.47 -5.08
CA ALA A 109 -1.34 15.75 -3.81
C ALA A 109 -0.66 15.09 -2.59
N LEU A 110 -0.05 13.92 -2.80
CA LEU A 110 0.73 13.20 -1.80
C LEU A 110 2.18 13.73 -1.71
N GLY A 111 2.60 14.61 -2.62
CA GLY A 111 3.97 15.10 -2.75
C GLY A 111 4.95 13.98 -3.15
N LEU A 112 4.46 12.99 -3.89
CA LEU A 112 5.23 11.89 -4.46
C LEU A 112 5.71 12.28 -5.87
N PRO A 113 6.86 11.73 -6.33
CA PRO A 113 7.16 11.74 -7.75
C PRO A 113 6.17 10.86 -8.51
N ASP A 114 6.23 10.87 -9.84
CA ASP A 114 5.58 9.84 -10.64
C ASP A 114 6.08 8.47 -10.21
N LEU A 115 5.17 7.61 -9.80
CA LEU A 115 5.47 6.24 -9.39
C LEU A 115 5.32 5.28 -10.57
N ALA A 116 6.07 4.18 -10.51
CA ALA A 116 5.96 3.13 -11.51
C ALA A 116 4.62 2.37 -11.40
N TRP A 117 4.13 1.90 -12.54
CA TRP A 117 2.95 1.04 -12.64
C TRP A 117 3.37 -0.41 -12.62
N SER A 118 2.69 -1.21 -11.80
CA SER A 118 2.82 -2.65 -11.87
C SER A 118 1.71 -3.22 -12.74
N ARG A 119 2.02 -3.42 -14.03
CA ARG A 119 1.19 -3.94 -15.13
C ARG A 119 -0.20 -3.27 -15.26
N ARG A 120 -0.51 -2.79 -16.46
CA ARG A 120 -1.83 -2.21 -16.74
C ARG A 120 -2.91 -3.25 -16.46
N HIS A 121 -4.07 -2.81 -15.98
CA HIS A 121 -5.31 -3.55 -16.16
C HIS A 121 -5.56 -3.60 -17.67
N GLU A 122 -4.92 -4.53 -18.38
CA GLU A 122 -5.35 -4.88 -19.73
C GLU A 122 -6.80 -5.31 -19.54
N ARG A 123 -7.72 -4.44 -19.97
CA ARG A 123 -9.13 -4.79 -20.13
C ARG A 123 -9.17 -5.87 -21.21
N GLU A 124 -8.69 -7.06 -20.91
CA GLU A 124 -8.99 -8.20 -21.74
C GLU A 124 -10.47 -8.46 -21.57
N ASP A 125 -11.14 -8.43 -22.71
CA ASP A 125 -12.55 -8.67 -22.91
C ASP A 125 -13.02 -9.95 -22.21
N VAL A 126 -13.35 -9.88 -20.92
CA VAL A 126 -14.37 -10.76 -20.36
C VAL A 126 -15.70 -10.22 -20.89
N GLY A 127 -15.98 -10.57 -22.15
CA GLY A 127 -17.25 -10.30 -22.79
C GLY A 127 -18.39 -10.67 -21.85
N SER A 128 -19.42 -9.81 -21.85
CA SER A 128 -20.71 -9.99 -21.18
C SER A 128 -20.94 -11.38 -20.56
N ALA A 129 -20.59 -11.52 -19.29
CA ALA A 129 -21.18 -12.51 -18.41
C ALA A 129 -21.69 -11.75 -17.19
N GLY A 130 -23.00 -11.78 -17.00
CA GLY A 130 -23.71 -10.99 -16.01
C GLY A 130 -23.31 -11.30 -14.57
N GLN A 131 -23.83 -10.45 -13.68
CA GLN A 131 -24.16 -10.74 -12.28
C GLN A 131 -23.57 -12.05 -11.73
N GLY A 132 -22.41 -11.98 -11.08
CA GLY A 132 -21.85 -13.12 -10.39
C GLY A 132 -20.56 -12.78 -9.66
N HIS A 133 -20.62 -12.77 -8.34
CA HIS A 133 -19.46 -12.87 -7.47
C HIS A 133 -18.82 -14.24 -7.73
N ALA A 134 -17.88 -14.34 -8.66
CA ALA A 134 -17.08 -15.56 -8.83
C ALA A 134 -15.80 -15.46 -7.97
N PRO A 135 -15.62 -16.32 -6.96
CA PRO A 135 -14.38 -16.41 -6.19
C PRO A 135 -13.41 -17.36 -6.90
N GLY A 136 -12.15 -16.96 -7.01
CA GLY A 136 -11.12 -17.70 -7.74
C GLY A 136 -10.19 -16.76 -8.53
N PRO A 137 -9.18 -17.29 -9.26
CA PRO A 137 -7.96 -16.61 -9.75
C PRO A 137 -8.11 -15.42 -10.72
N ALA A 138 -9.27 -14.76 -10.75
CA ALA A 138 -9.63 -13.61 -11.57
C ALA A 138 -9.24 -12.25 -10.97
N TRP A 139 -8.66 -12.20 -9.76
CA TRP A 139 -8.18 -10.93 -9.21
C TRP A 139 -6.80 -10.58 -9.76
N TRP A 140 -6.80 -9.79 -10.84
CA TRP A 140 -5.59 -9.40 -11.57
C TRP A 140 -4.48 -8.83 -10.67
N LYS A 141 -4.83 -8.10 -9.59
CA LYS A 141 -3.84 -7.56 -8.64
C LYS A 141 -3.07 -8.67 -7.91
N ALA A 142 -3.75 -9.73 -7.47
CA ALA A 142 -3.08 -10.89 -6.85
C ALA A 142 -2.15 -11.60 -7.83
N GLN A 143 -2.54 -11.71 -9.10
CA GLN A 143 -1.68 -12.29 -10.14
C GLN A 143 -0.40 -11.48 -10.35
N VAL A 144 -0.48 -10.14 -10.33
CA VAL A 144 0.70 -9.27 -10.41
C VAL A 144 1.65 -9.51 -9.23
N ILE A 145 1.11 -9.64 -8.02
CA ILE A 145 1.90 -9.91 -6.81
C ILE A 145 2.53 -11.30 -6.87
N GLU A 146 1.77 -12.31 -7.26
CA GLU A 146 2.22 -13.68 -7.42
C GLU A 146 3.34 -13.81 -8.47
N GLU A 147 3.18 -13.18 -9.63
CA GLU A 147 4.19 -13.11 -10.68
C GLU A 147 5.47 -12.43 -10.17
N PHE A 148 5.31 -11.29 -9.49
CA PHE A 148 6.45 -10.57 -8.93
C PHE A 148 7.21 -11.42 -7.90
N LEU A 149 6.50 -12.05 -6.95
CA LEU A 149 7.11 -12.88 -5.91
C LEU A 149 7.88 -14.09 -6.45
N ARG A 150 7.49 -14.60 -7.63
CA ARG A 150 8.20 -15.71 -8.31
C ARG A 150 9.40 -15.28 -9.13
N THR A 151 9.39 -14.05 -9.64
CA THR A 151 10.38 -13.57 -10.62
C THR A 151 11.39 -12.58 -10.05
N ASP A 152 11.07 -11.97 -8.91
CA ASP A 152 11.88 -10.96 -8.25
C ASP A 152 12.12 -11.36 -6.79
N ASP A 153 13.37 -11.23 -6.33
CA ASP A 153 13.77 -11.63 -4.98
C ASP A 153 13.51 -10.59 -3.89
N ARG A 154 13.04 -9.40 -4.28
CA ARG A 154 12.75 -8.32 -3.34
C ARG A 154 11.51 -8.65 -2.49
N ALA A 155 11.53 -8.18 -1.25
CA ALA A 155 10.37 -8.27 -0.39
C ALA A 155 9.22 -7.39 -0.91
N VAL A 156 7.99 -7.78 -0.65
CA VAL A 156 6.76 -7.13 -1.11
C VAL A 156 5.96 -6.64 0.08
N LEU A 157 5.60 -5.37 0.04
CA LEU A 157 4.54 -4.80 0.85
C LEU A 157 3.35 -4.54 -0.08
N TRP A 158 2.17 -5.06 0.25
CA TRP A 158 0.97 -4.83 -0.54
C TRP A 158 -0.15 -4.27 0.33
N CYS A 159 -0.67 -3.10 -0.03
CA CYS A 159 -1.82 -2.49 0.62
C CYS A 159 -3.01 -2.42 -0.34
N ASP A 160 -4.07 -3.12 0.01
CA ASP A 160 -5.33 -3.21 -0.74
C ASP A 160 -6.45 -3.70 0.21
N ASP A 161 -7.58 -2.99 0.22
CA ASP A 161 -8.69 -3.25 1.14
C ASP A 161 -9.44 -4.55 0.79
N GLU A 162 -9.35 -5.01 -0.45
CA GLU A 162 -10.01 -6.25 -0.88
C GLU A 162 -9.25 -7.52 -0.46
N ILE A 163 -7.95 -7.43 -0.08
CA ILE A 163 -7.08 -8.60 0.17
C ILE A 163 -7.76 -9.62 1.09
N THR A 164 -8.24 -9.18 2.25
CA THR A 164 -8.80 -10.10 3.27
C THR A 164 -10.02 -10.85 2.73
N ALA A 165 -10.94 -10.13 2.07
CA ALA A 165 -12.15 -10.73 1.52
C ALA A 165 -11.84 -11.66 0.33
N ARG A 166 -10.89 -11.27 -0.53
CA ARG A 166 -10.50 -12.04 -1.71
C ARG A 166 -9.72 -13.30 -1.35
N ASP A 167 -8.84 -13.22 -0.36
CA ASP A 167 -8.05 -14.37 0.10
C ASP A 167 -8.93 -15.38 0.84
N ALA A 168 -9.89 -14.92 1.65
CA ALA A 168 -10.90 -15.79 2.26
C ALA A 168 -11.77 -16.50 1.20
N ALA A 169 -12.23 -15.75 0.19
CA ALA A 169 -13.01 -16.33 -0.91
C ALA A 169 -12.19 -17.34 -1.74
N HIS A 170 -10.88 -17.12 -1.88
CA HIS A 170 -9.98 -18.10 -2.49
C HIS A 170 -9.85 -19.36 -1.62
N ALA A 171 -9.68 -19.20 -0.30
CA ALA A 171 -9.60 -20.30 0.64
C ALA A 171 -10.84 -21.19 0.60
N GLU A 172 -12.03 -20.61 0.49
CA GLU A 172 -13.29 -21.36 0.33
C GLU A 172 -13.35 -22.20 -0.96
N ALA A 173 -12.66 -21.76 -2.02
CA ALA A 173 -12.61 -22.45 -3.30
C ALA A 173 -11.46 -23.47 -3.41
N ASP A 174 -10.41 -23.34 -2.60
CA ASP A 174 -9.24 -24.22 -2.62
C ASP A 174 -9.50 -25.53 -1.82
N PRO A 175 -9.20 -26.72 -2.36
CA PRO A 175 -9.42 -27.99 -1.66
C PRO A 175 -8.66 -28.15 -0.34
N ALA A 176 -7.54 -27.43 -0.14
CA ALA A 176 -6.79 -27.39 1.11
C ALA A 176 -7.27 -26.29 2.07
N GLY A 177 -8.26 -25.48 1.66
CA GLY A 177 -8.87 -24.46 2.51
C GLY A 177 -7.95 -23.28 2.81
N ARG A 178 -6.97 -22.99 1.96
CA ARG A 178 -5.96 -21.95 2.21
C ARG A 178 -6.02 -20.84 1.18
N GLY A 179 -5.98 -19.60 1.66
CA GLY A 179 -5.75 -18.44 0.81
C GLY A 179 -4.34 -18.52 0.22
N PHE A 180 -4.18 -18.14 -1.05
CA PHE A 180 -2.87 -18.13 -1.71
C PHE A 180 -1.90 -17.21 -0.97
N LEU A 181 -2.36 -16.01 -0.57
CA LEU A 181 -1.51 -15.02 0.05
C LEU A 181 -1.20 -15.37 1.50
N GLU A 182 -2.18 -15.88 2.25
CA GLU A 182 -1.98 -16.40 3.59
C GLU A 182 -0.94 -17.54 3.61
N ALA A 183 -1.08 -18.52 2.72
CA ALA A 183 -0.13 -19.62 2.60
C ALA A 183 1.28 -19.12 2.26
N TRP A 184 1.38 -18.20 1.30
CA TRP A 184 2.67 -17.65 0.88
C TRP A 184 3.34 -16.84 2.00
N ALA A 185 2.59 -15.97 2.67
CA ALA A 185 3.10 -15.17 3.78
C ALA A 185 3.55 -16.04 4.97
N ALA A 186 2.87 -17.17 5.22
CA ALA A 186 3.28 -18.12 6.26
C ALA A 186 4.60 -18.82 5.94
N GLU A 187 4.83 -19.20 4.68
CA GLU A 187 6.07 -19.85 4.22
C GLU A 187 7.24 -18.85 4.09
N HIS A 188 6.93 -17.59 3.79
CA HIS A 188 7.91 -16.55 3.50
C HIS A 188 7.63 -15.23 4.23
N PRO A 189 7.59 -15.21 5.58
CA PRO A 189 7.11 -14.08 6.38
C PRO A 189 7.95 -12.80 6.29
N ARG A 190 9.17 -12.90 5.74
CA ARG A 190 10.05 -11.74 5.50
C ARG A 190 9.94 -11.17 4.09
N ARG A 191 9.24 -11.86 3.19
CA ARG A 191 9.14 -11.48 1.78
C ARG A 191 7.78 -10.94 1.38
N LEU A 192 6.73 -11.13 2.18
CA LEU A 192 5.41 -10.56 1.90
C LEU A 192 4.81 -10.02 3.20
N LEU A 193 4.41 -8.75 3.17
CA LEU A 193 3.47 -8.17 4.11
C LEU A 193 2.26 -7.70 3.33
N THR A 194 1.08 -8.20 3.69
CA THR A 194 -0.21 -7.69 3.21
C THR A 194 -0.86 -6.84 4.28
N VAL A 195 -1.43 -5.71 3.88
CA VAL A 195 -2.16 -4.80 4.78
C VAL A 195 -3.50 -4.47 4.13
N SER A 196 -4.57 -4.91 4.78
CA SER A 196 -5.94 -4.79 4.27
C SER A 196 -6.76 -3.94 5.23
N PRO A 197 -6.77 -2.60 5.06
CA PRO A 197 -7.61 -1.74 5.87
C PRO A 197 -9.08 -1.94 5.51
N GLY A 198 -9.99 -1.58 6.41
CA GLY A 198 -11.40 -1.49 6.03
C GLY A 198 -11.64 -0.32 5.09
N GLU A 199 -12.37 -0.56 4.00
CA GLU A 199 -12.64 0.40 2.90
C GLU A 199 -13.15 1.78 3.37
N ASP A 200 -13.89 1.81 4.48
CA ASP A 200 -14.47 3.03 5.05
C ASP A 200 -13.47 3.89 5.85
N TYR A 201 -12.31 3.32 6.16
CA TYR A 201 -11.30 3.86 7.06
C TYR A 201 -10.03 4.25 6.32
N GLY A 202 -9.58 3.41 5.37
CA GLY A 202 -8.25 3.55 4.79
C GLY A 202 -7.16 3.09 5.77
N LEU A 203 -5.89 3.28 5.39
CA LEU A 203 -4.76 2.92 6.24
C LEU A 203 -4.83 3.64 7.59
N THR A 204 -4.95 2.88 8.66
CA THR A 204 -5.07 3.39 10.04
C THR A 204 -3.71 3.63 10.68
N ALA A 205 -3.67 4.29 11.85
CA ALA A 205 -2.42 4.45 12.60
C ALA A 205 -1.76 3.12 12.96
N ALA A 206 -2.55 2.07 13.25
CA ALA A 206 -2.03 0.73 13.51
C ALA A 206 -1.37 0.13 12.26
N ASN A 207 -1.99 0.29 11.09
CA ASN A 207 -1.38 -0.15 9.83
C ASN A 207 -0.08 0.60 9.54
N LEU A 208 -0.02 1.91 9.79
CA LEU A 208 1.22 2.68 9.63
C LEU A 208 2.32 2.19 10.58
N GLN A 209 1.98 1.81 11.81
CA GLN A 209 2.93 1.25 12.76
C GLN A 209 3.46 -0.10 12.29
N GLU A 210 2.57 -0.98 11.83
CA GLU A 210 2.92 -2.29 11.27
C GLU A 210 3.85 -2.16 10.07
N ILE A 211 3.48 -1.34 9.07
CA ILE A 211 4.31 -1.04 7.90
C ILE A 211 5.67 -0.50 8.33
N ALA A 212 5.71 0.46 9.25
CA ALA A 212 6.96 1.04 9.70
C ALA A 212 7.84 0.03 10.46
N CYS A 213 7.25 -0.87 11.24
CA CYS A 213 7.97 -1.96 11.89
C CYS A 213 8.55 -2.93 10.86
N TRP A 214 7.76 -3.33 9.87
CA TRP A 214 8.18 -4.23 8.82
C TRP A 214 9.29 -3.63 7.95
N LEU A 215 9.18 -2.38 7.51
CA LEU A 215 10.22 -1.70 6.74
C LEU A 215 11.57 -1.58 7.50
N ARG A 216 11.55 -1.55 8.83
CA ARG A 216 12.78 -1.58 9.64
C ARG A 216 13.38 -2.97 9.79
N ALA A 217 12.57 -4.01 9.65
CA ALA A 217 12.96 -5.40 9.82
C ALA A 217 13.17 -6.14 8.47
N ALA A 218 12.71 -5.53 7.37
CA ALA A 218 12.87 -6.05 6.02
C ALA A 218 14.36 -6.22 5.68
N PRO A 219 14.72 -7.33 5.01
CA PRO A 219 16.11 -7.74 4.76
C PRO A 219 16.87 -6.80 3.81
#